data_AF-A0A7V5UKQ4-F1
#
_entry.id   AF-A0A7V5UKQ4-F1
#
_cell.length_a   1.000
_cell.length_b   1.000
_cell.length_c   1.000
_cell.angle_alpha   90.00
_cell.angle_beta   90.00
_cell.angle_gamma   90.00
#
_symmetry.space_group_name_H-M   'P 1'
#
loop_
_entity.id
_entity.type
_entity.pdbx_description
1 polymer ?
#
loop_
_entity_poly.entity_id
_entity_poly.type
_entity_poly.pdbx_seq_one_letter_code
_entity_poly.pdbx_strand_id
1 'polypeptide(L)'
;GVRFVQLFDQGWDMHNGLLTRLPKKCKEVDRPIAALIRDLKQRGLLDETLVVWSSEFGRTPMAQGKNSLGISAAVGRDHHRDAYTVWLAGGGVTPGCSYGATDDIGYSIAENPVHVHDLNATILHLLGLDHERLTFRYQGRQYRLTDIHGNVVHDIISNNAAES
;
A
#
# COMPACT_ATOMS: atom_id res chain seq x y z
N GLY A 1 -19.09 -13.22 3.62
CA GLY A 1 -18.30 -12.80 2.45
C GLY A 1 -18.26 -11.29 2.43
N VAL A 2 -17.11 -10.69 2.14
CA VAL A 2 -16.94 -9.23 2.10
C VAL A 2 -17.24 -8.73 0.70
N ARG A 3 -17.97 -7.61 0.58
CA ARG A 3 -18.19 -6.96 -0.73
C ARG A 3 -16.94 -6.15 -1.08
N PHE A 4 -16.36 -6.39 -2.24
CA PHE A 4 -15.16 -5.70 -2.71
C PHE A 4 -15.41 -5.01 -4.05
N VAL A 5 -14.84 -3.82 -4.21
CA VAL A 5 -14.83 -3.07 -5.47
C VAL A 5 -13.37 -2.78 -5.83
N GLN A 6 -12.95 -3.22 -7.00
CA GLN A 6 -11.62 -2.90 -7.54
C GLN A 6 -11.73 -1.81 -8.59
N LEU A 7 -10.91 -0.78 -8.44
CA LEU A 7 -10.64 0.19 -9.49
C LEU A 7 -9.22 -0.03 -9.99
N PHE A 8 -9.03 -0.07 -11.31
CA PHE A 8 -7.73 -0.26 -11.93
C PHE A 8 -7.46 0.87 -12.90
N ASP A 9 -6.31 1.52 -12.73
CA ASP A 9 -5.83 2.61 -13.57
C ASP A 9 -4.46 2.23 -14.12
N GLN A 10 -4.32 2.24 -15.45
CA GLN A 10 -3.12 1.74 -16.15
C GLN A 10 -2.05 2.82 -16.32
N GLY A 11 -0.82 2.39 -16.66
CA GLY A 11 0.25 3.30 -17.10
C GLY A 11 1.23 3.75 -16.01
N TRP A 12 1.26 3.06 -14.88
CA TRP A 12 2.19 3.31 -13.76
C TRP A 12 3.61 2.75 -14.00
N ASP A 13 3.78 1.86 -14.97
CA ASP A 13 5.09 1.28 -15.31
C ASP A 13 5.89 2.15 -16.29
N MET A 14 6.39 3.26 -15.77
CA MET A 14 7.12 4.26 -16.54
C MET A 14 8.62 4.00 -16.50
N HIS A 15 9.23 3.87 -17.68
CA HIS A 15 10.67 3.64 -17.84
C HIS A 15 11.47 4.89 -18.22
N ASN A 16 10.80 6.02 -18.45
CA ASN A 16 11.39 7.31 -18.81
C ASN A 16 10.51 8.48 -18.35
N GLY A 17 11.11 9.67 -18.27
CA GLY A 17 10.38 10.90 -17.96
C GLY A 17 9.69 10.90 -16.59
N LEU A 18 10.22 10.17 -15.60
CA LEU A 18 9.57 10.01 -14.30
C LEU A 18 9.31 11.34 -13.60
N LEU A 19 10.25 12.29 -13.67
CA LEU A 19 10.10 13.61 -13.07
C LEU A 19 8.91 14.42 -13.63
N THR A 20 8.38 14.06 -14.80
CA THR A 20 7.22 14.74 -15.41
C THR A 20 5.98 13.86 -15.45
N ARG A 21 6.12 12.61 -15.87
CA ARG A 21 5.01 11.68 -16.09
C ARG A 21 4.45 11.12 -14.78
N LEU A 22 5.29 10.78 -13.80
CA LEU A 22 4.83 10.22 -12.53
C LEU A 22 4.05 11.26 -11.71
N PRO A 23 4.53 12.49 -11.48
CA PRO A 23 3.73 13.52 -10.81
C PRO A 23 2.41 13.82 -11.52
N LYS A 24 2.40 13.79 -12.86
CA LYS A 24 1.16 13.95 -13.64
C LYS A 24 0.18 12.82 -13.35
N LYS A 25 0.65 11.57 -13.35
CA LYS A 25 -0.17 10.39 -13.06
C LYS A 25 -0.71 10.39 -11.63
N CYS A 26 0.10 10.77 -10.65
CA CYS A 26 -0.38 10.97 -9.28
C CYS A 26 -1.51 12.01 -9.21
N LYS A 27 -1.39 13.14 -9.92
CA LYS A 27 -2.44 14.18 -9.97
C LYS A 27 -3.72 13.72 -10.65
N GLU A 28 -3.65 12.77 -11.60
CA GLU A 28 -4.83 12.20 -12.27
C GLU A 28 -5.71 11.42 -11.28
N VAL A 29 -5.11 10.75 -10.29
CA VAL A 29 -5.84 9.93 -9.30
C VAL A 29 -6.11 10.62 -7.97
N ASP A 30 -5.30 11.63 -7.60
CA ASP A 30 -5.37 12.33 -6.31
C ASP A 30 -6.77 12.91 -6.02
N ARG A 31 -7.30 13.75 -6.91
CA ARG A 31 -8.62 14.39 -6.72
C ARG A 31 -9.77 13.39 -6.72
N PRO A 32 -9.86 12.41 -7.65
CA PRO A 32 -10.89 11.38 -7.60
C PRO A 32 -10.88 10.56 -6.31
N ILE A 33 -9.71 10.15 -5.81
CA ILE A 33 -9.61 9.39 -4.56
C ILE A 33 -10.04 10.26 -3.37
N ALA A 34 -9.60 11.51 -3.31
CA ALA A 34 -10.02 12.44 -2.27
C ALA A 34 -11.55 12.67 -2.28
N ALA A 35 -12.17 12.72 -3.45
CA ALA A 35 -13.63 12.81 -3.59
C ALA A 35 -14.32 11.55 -3.08
N LEU A 36 -13.83 10.35 -3.45
CA LEU A 36 -14.37 9.08 -2.95
C LEU A 36 -14.36 9.00 -1.41
N ILE A 37 -13.22 9.31 -0.78
CA ILE A 37 -13.10 9.29 0.69
C ILE A 37 -14.07 10.29 1.31
N ARG A 38 -14.20 11.49 0.73
CA ARG A 38 -15.12 12.53 1.22
C ARG A 38 -16.57 12.09 1.10
N ASP A 39 -16.95 11.50 -0.01
CA ASP A 39 -18.32 11.04 -0.25
C ASP A 39 -18.69 9.88 0.69
N LEU A 40 -17.77 8.93 0.91
CA LEU A 40 -17.94 7.86 1.91
C LEU A 40 -18.15 8.47 3.30
N LYS A 41 -17.33 9.44 3.71
CA LYS A 41 -17.46 10.11 4.99
C LYS A 41 -18.78 10.86 5.13
N GLN A 42 -19.18 11.63 4.11
CA GLN A 42 -20.45 12.38 4.11
C GLN A 42 -21.67 11.48 4.22
N ARG A 43 -21.58 10.25 3.71
CA ARG A 43 -22.65 9.25 3.76
C ARG A 43 -22.60 8.38 5.02
N GLY A 44 -21.62 8.59 5.91
CA GLY A 44 -21.43 7.76 7.11
C GLY A 44 -20.92 6.35 6.81
N LEU A 45 -20.36 6.11 5.61
CA LEU A 45 -19.92 4.79 5.15
C LEU A 45 -18.42 4.55 5.34
N LEU A 46 -17.64 5.60 5.65
CA LEU A 46 -16.18 5.49 5.74
C LEU A 46 -15.74 4.57 6.90
N ASP A 47 -16.47 4.57 8.02
CA ASP A 47 -16.13 3.75 9.18
C ASP A 47 -16.35 2.25 8.93
N GLU A 48 -17.24 1.89 7.99
CA GLU A 48 -17.51 0.51 7.56
C GLU A 48 -16.83 0.15 6.22
N THR A 49 -16.06 1.07 5.63
CA THR A 49 -15.38 0.85 4.35
C THR A 49 -13.88 1.05 4.50
N LEU A 50 -13.11 -0.03 4.32
CA LEU A 50 -11.65 0.05 4.21
C LEU A 50 -11.25 0.43 2.78
N VAL A 51 -10.63 1.60 2.61
CA VAL A 51 -9.99 2.03 1.36
C VAL A 51 -8.51 1.70 1.44
N VAL A 52 -8.02 0.96 0.45
CA VAL A 52 -6.61 0.58 0.31
C VAL A 52 -6.06 1.18 -0.98
N TRP A 53 -4.99 1.96 -0.88
CA TRP A 53 -4.23 2.41 -2.05
C TRP A 53 -2.80 1.93 -1.93
N SER A 54 -2.36 1.20 -2.95
CA SER A 54 -1.08 0.52 -2.96
C SER A 54 -0.53 0.44 -4.38
N SER A 55 0.76 0.15 -4.48
CA SER A 55 1.44 -0.27 -5.69
C SER A 55 2.15 -1.62 -5.46
N GLU A 56 2.61 -2.25 -6.53
CA GLU A 56 3.42 -3.48 -6.43
C GLU A 56 4.85 -3.18 -5.94
N PHE A 57 5.35 -1.98 -6.24
CA PHE A 57 6.70 -1.54 -5.88
C PHE A 57 6.80 -0.01 -5.88
N GLY A 58 7.83 0.52 -5.23
CA GLY A 58 8.22 1.92 -5.28
C GLY A 58 9.20 2.22 -6.42
N ARG A 59 9.86 3.38 -6.33
CA ARG A 59 10.91 3.80 -7.27
C ARG A 59 12.16 4.15 -6.47
N THR A 60 13.32 3.74 -6.95
CA THR A 60 14.57 4.02 -6.23
C THR A 60 14.87 5.53 -6.23
N PRO A 61 15.57 6.06 -5.23
CA PRO A 61 16.09 7.43 -5.25
C PRO A 61 17.32 7.60 -6.17
N MET A 62 17.75 6.53 -6.86
CA MET A 62 19.03 6.49 -7.57
C MET A 62 18.91 6.98 -9.01
N ALA A 63 19.96 7.65 -9.47
CA ALA A 63 20.13 8.08 -10.84
C ALA A 63 20.75 6.94 -11.68
N GLN A 64 20.04 6.45 -12.69
CA GLN A 64 20.54 5.37 -13.54
C GLN A 64 21.08 5.89 -14.88
N GLY A 65 22.23 5.34 -15.28
CA GLY A 65 22.89 5.65 -16.53
C GLY A 65 23.46 7.06 -16.59
N LYS A 66 24.54 7.23 -17.35
CA LYS A 66 25.04 8.54 -17.80
C LYS A 66 24.92 8.56 -19.32
N ASN A 67 24.42 9.66 -19.88
CA ASN A 67 24.62 9.89 -21.31
C ASN A 67 26.11 10.12 -21.59
N SER A 68 26.49 10.21 -22.86
CA SER A 68 27.88 10.49 -23.29
C SER A 68 28.46 11.81 -22.77
N LEU A 69 27.62 12.66 -22.16
CA LEU A 69 27.99 13.94 -21.54
C LEU A 69 28.08 13.85 -20.01
N GLY A 70 27.98 12.64 -19.43
CA GLY A 70 28.08 12.42 -17.99
C GLY A 70 26.82 12.80 -17.19
N ILE A 71 25.74 13.22 -17.86
CA ILE A 71 24.47 13.62 -17.24
C ILE A 71 23.59 12.39 -17.07
N SER A 72 23.05 12.18 -15.87
CA SER A 72 22.10 11.09 -15.67
C SER A 72 20.73 11.43 -16.24
N ALA A 73 20.25 10.59 -17.15
CA ALA A 73 19.00 10.81 -17.89
C ALA A 73 17.79 10.08 -17.29
N ALA A 74 18.00 9.13 -16.37
CA ALA A 74 16.94 8.25 -15.86
C ALA A 74 16.98 8.15 -14.33
N VAL A 75 16.61 9.24 -13.66
CA VAL A 75 16.45 9.27 -12.19
C VAL A 75 15.23 8.45 -11.77
N GLY A 76 15.42 7.54 -10.81
CA GLY A 76 14.40 6.73 -10.16
C GLY A 76 13.69 5.71 -11.04
N ARG A 77 14.32 5.30 -12.15
CA ARG A 77 13.73 4.36 -13.09
C ARG A 77 13.49 2.97 -12.47
N ASP A 78 14.43 2.44 -11.69
CA ASP A 78 14.30 1.08 -11.15
C ASP A 78 13.11 0.91 -10.22
N HIS A 79 12.52 -0.29 -10.28
CA HIS A 79 11.52 -0.74 -9.32
C HIS A 79 12.19 -0.92 -7.95
N HIS A 80 11.54 -0.38 -6.92
CA HIS A 80 12.00 -0.50 -5.54
C HIS A 80 11.04 -1.37 -4.74
N ARG A 81 11.28 -2.67 -4.74
CA ARG A 81 10.43 -3.64 -4.03
C ARG A 81 10.68 -3.66 -2.52
N ASP A 82 11.85 -3.19 -2.09
CA ASP A 82 12.30 -3.36 -0.70
C ASP A 82 11.74 -2.26 0.22
N ALA A 83 11.39 -1.09 -0.32
CA ALA A 83 10.72 -0.03 0.44
C ALA A 83 9.80 0.83 -0.46
N TYR A 84 8.53 0.90 -0.09
CA TYR A 84 7.52 1.73 -0.76
C TYR A 84 6.34 2.04 0.17
N THR A 85 5.52 3.01 -0.23
CA THR A 85 4.40 3.48 0.57
C THR A 85 3.08 2.84 0.15
N VAL A 86 2.31 2.42 1.14
CA VAL A 86 0.90 2.05 1.05
C VAL A 86 0.14 2.95 2.01
N TRP A 87 -1.08 3.35 1.68
CA TRP A 87 -1.95 4.02 2.65
C TRP A 87 -3.33 3.37 2.72
N LEU A 88 -3.92 3.46 3.90
CA LEU A 88 -5.24 2.95 4.23
C LEU A 88 -6.11 4.10 4.76
N ALA A 89 -7.43 4.03 4.55
CA ALA A 89 -8.38 4.96 5.14
C ALA A 89 -9.72 4.28 5.47
N GLY A 90 -10.36 4.69 6.56
CA GLY A 90 -11.63 4.11 7.01
C GLY A 90 -11.48 2.71 7.58
N GLY A 91 -12.61 2.03 7.78
CA GLY A 91 -12.64 0.61 8.18
C GLY A 91 -11.85 0.27 9.43
N GLY A 92 -11.81 1.17 10.43
CA GLY A 92 -11.12 0.95 11.70
C GLY A 92 -9.64 1.35 11.76
N VAL A 93 -9.06 1.90 10.69
CA VAL A 93 -7.67 2.42 10.69
C VAL A 93 -7.57 3.73 11.48
N THR A 94 -6.47 3.92 12.23
CA THR A 94 -6.19 5.16 12.96
C THR A 94 -5.97 6.33 11.99
N PRO A 95 -6.81 7.39 12.01
CA PRO A 95 -6.68 8.50 11.08
C PRO A 95 -5.44 9.37 11.39
N GLY A 96 -4.78 9.86 10.34
CA GLY A 96 -3.60 10.73 10.49
C GLY A 96 -2.34 10.04 11.01
N CYS A 97 -2.34 8.70 11.05
CA CYS A 97 -1.18 7.90 11.43
C CYS A 97 -0.18 7.80 10.26
N SER A 98 1.11 7.85 10.58
CA SER A 98 2.21 7.43 9.70
C SER A 98 3.01 6.39 10.46
N TYR A 99 3.27 5.24 9.84
CA TYR A 99 3.92 4.10 10.48
C TYR A 99 5.04 3.56 9.60
N GLY A 100 6.23 3.45 10.19
CA GLY A 100 7.46 3.11 9.49
C GLY A 100 8.10 4.28 8.75
N ALA A 101 9.39 4.17 8.48
CA ALA A 101 10.15 5.18 7.75
C ALA A 101 11.31 4.53 6.97
N THR A 102 11.70 5.15 5.86
CA THR A 102 12.96 4.85 5.17
C THR A 102 14.09 5.72 5.71
N ASP A 103 15.32 5.40 5.31
CA ASP A 103 16.46 6.28 5.50
C ASP A 103 16.27 7.66 4.82
N ASP A 104 17.18 8.59 5.11
CA ASP A 104 17.11 9.99 4.65
C ASP A 104 17.01 10.15 3.13
N ILE A 105 17.43 9.13 2.37
CA ILE A 105 17.39 9.17 0.90
C ILE A 105 16.22 8.35 0.33
N GLY A 106 15.45 7.64 1.15
CA GLY A 106 14.33 6.82 0.70
C GLY A 106 14.73 5.46 0.13
N TYR A 107 15.91 4.92 0.49
CA TYR A 107 16.44 3.68 -0.07
C TYR A 107 16.17 2.46 0.82
N SER A 108 16.62 2.45 2.07
CA SER A 108 16.44 1.32 2.99
C SER A 108 15.40 1.63 4.05
N ILE A 109 14.80 0.58 4.65
CA ILE A 109 13.91 0.75 5.80
C ILE A 109 14.75 1.16 7.02
N ALA A 110 14.36 2.25 7.66
CA ALA A 110 15.01 2.77 8.87
C ALA A 110 14.22 2.42 10.14
N GLU A 111 12.89 2.45 10.08
CA GLU A 111 12.02 2.29 11.25
C GLU A 111 10.79 1.42 10.92
N ASN A 112 10.39 0.58 11.87
CA ASN A 112 9.14 -0.19 11.91
C ASN A 112 8.74 -0.81 10.54
N PRO A 113 9.52 -1.78 10.01
CA PRO A 113 9.19 -2.44 8.74
C PRO A 113 7.82 -3.13 8.82
N VAL A 114 7.05 -3.05 7.74
CA VAL A 114 5.82 -3.83 7.55
C VAL A 114 6.01 -4.74 6.35
N HIS A 115 6.04 -6.05 6.57
CA HIS A 115 6.11 -6.99 5.47
C HIS A 115 4.73 -7.10 4.78
N VAL A 116 4.70 -7.47 3.49
CA VAL A 116 3.43 -7.63 2.75
C VAL A 116 2.49 -8.66 3.39
N HIS A 117 3.05 -9.66 4.09
CA HIS A 117 2.27 -10.63 4.87
C HIS A 117 1.57 -9.99 6.07
N ASP A 118 2.24 -9.07 6.77
CA ASP A 118 1.69 -8.36 7.92
C ASP A 118 0.64 -7.33 7.48
N LEU A 119 0.88 -6.63 6.35
CA LEU A 119 -0.11 -5.76 5.72
C LEU A 119 -1.38 -6.54 5.36
N ASN A 120 -1.24 -7.70 4.71
CA ASN A 120 -2.38 -8.54 4.34
C ASN A 120 -3.10 -9.11 5.56
N ALA A 121 -2.37 -9.54 6.60
CA ALA A 121 -2.96 -9.97 7.87
C ALA A 121 -3.78 -8.84 8.51
N THR A 122 -3.25 -7.62 8.49
CA THR A 122 -3.90 -6.42 9.03
C THR A 122 -5.16 -6.06 8.24
N ILE A 123 -5.11 -6.10 6.91
CA ILE A 123 -6.30 -5.88 6.06
C ILE A 123 -7.38 -6.92 6.37
N LEU A 124 -7.02 -8.20 6.45
CA LEU A 124 -7.98 -9.27 6.77
C LEU A 124 -8.59 -9.07 8.17
N HIS A 125 -7.77 -8.69 9.15
CA HIS A 125 -8.25 -8.38 10.50
C HIS A 125 -9.26 -7.23 10.50
N LEU A 126 -8.97 -6.12 9.79
CA LEU A 126 -9.89 -4.97 9.65
C LEU A 126 -11.19 -5.33 8.92
N LEU A 127 -11.19 -6.41 8.13
CA LEU A 127 -12.38 -6.97 7.49
C LEU A 127 -13.14 -7.97 8.38
N GLY A 128 -12.75 -8.13 9.65
CA GLY A 128 -13.34 -9.08 10.60
C GLY A 128 -12.97 -10.54 10.32
N LEU A 129 -11.85 -10.79 9.62
CA LEU A 129 -11.40 -12.12 9.24
C LEU A 129 -10.12 -12.50 9.98
N ASP A 130 -10.14 -13.68 10.58
CA ASP A 130 -8.95 -14.32 11.12
C ASP A 130 -8.14 -14.96 9.98
N HIS A 131 -7.01 -14.34 9.63
CA HIS A 131 -6.18 -14.79 8.51
C HIS A 131 -5.54 -16.17 8.73
N GLU A 132 -5.37 -16.62 9.99
CA GLU A 132 -4.81 -17.95 10.29
C GLU A 132 -5.82 -19.07 10.08
N ARG A 133 -7.12 -18.75 10.16
CA ARG A 133 -8.23 -19.68 9.94
C ARG A 133 -8.67 -19.78 8.48
N LEU A 134 -8.24 -18.85 7.64
CA LEU A 134 -8.46 -18.87 6.18
C LEU A 134 -7.48 -19.83 5.49
N THR A 135 -7.51 -21.10 5.89
CA THR A 135 -6.70 -22.18 5.30
C THR A 135 -7.50 -22.95 4.26
N PHE A 136 -6.89 -23.23 3.11
CA PHE A 136 -7.42 -24.20 2.15
C PHE A 136 -6.34 -25.20 1.74
N ARG A 137 -6.74 -26.45 1.50
CA ARG A 137 -5.82 -27.52 1.09
C ARG A 137 -5.66 -27.51 -0.43
N TYR A 138 -4.44 -27.36 -0.90
CA TYR A 138 -4.07 -27.44 -2.31
C TYR A 138 -2.80 -28.27 -2.47
N GLN A 139 -2.76 -29.22 -3.41
CA GLN A 139 -1.61 -30.12 -3.65
C GLN A 139 -0.99 -30.74 -2.37
N GLY A 140 -1.81 -31.07 -1.36
CA GLY A 140 -1.34 -31.70 -0.13
C GLY A 140 -0.77 -30.76 0.94
N ARG A 141 -0.67 -29.45 0.68
CA ARG A 141 -0.28 -28.43 1.66
C ARG A 141 -1.48 -27.59 2.08
N GLN A 142 -1.49 -27.14 3.33
CA GLN A 142 -2.41 -26.09 3.79
C GLN A 142 -1.85 -24.73 3.36
N TYR A 143 -2.61 -24.00 2.56
CA TYR A 143 -2.30 -22.65 2.13
C TYR A 143 -3.16 -21.65 2.90
N ARG A 144 -2.57 -20.51 3.27
CA ARG A 144 -3.29 -19.33 3.78
C ARG A 144 -3.03 -18.16 2.83
N LEU A 145 -3.89 -17.15 2.88
CA LEU A 145 -3.69 -15.92 2.10
C LEU A 145 -2.41 -15.16 2.50
N THR A 146 -1.93 -15.35 3.72
CA THR A 146 -0.65 -14.82 4.22
C THR A 146 0.46 -15.87 4.26
N ASP A 147 0.27 -17.02 3.59
CA ASP A 147 1.12 -18.23 3.69
C ASP A 147 1.34 -18.67 5.16
N ILE A 148 2.57 -18.97 5.58
CA ILE A 148 2.89 -19.34 6.97
C ILE A 148 3.32 -18.14 7.82
N HIS A 149 3.08 -16.92 7.33
CA HIS A 149 3.54 -15.66 7.93
C HIS A 149 2.36 -14.69 8.19
N GLY A 150 2.71 -13.50 8.69
CA GLY A 150 1.79 -12.38 8.90
C GLY A 150 1.47 -12.19 10.38
N ASN A 151 1.72 -10.99 10.89
CA ASN A 151 1.25 -10.50 12.17
C ASN A 151 0.40 -9.25 11.93
N VAL A 152 -0.68 -9.10 12.68
CA VAL A 152 -1.52 -7.89 12.62
C VAL A 152 -0.72 -6.71 13.17
N VAL A 153 -0.63 -5.63 12.40
CA VAL A 153 0.02 -4.37 12.81
C VAL A 153 -0.98 -3.57 13.64
N HIS A 154 -1.05 -3.87 14.94
CA HIS A 154 -2.02 -3.24 15.84
C HIS A 154 -1.81 -1.73 16.01
N ASP A 155 -0.58 -1.24 15.83
CA ASP A 155 -0.23 0.17 16.02
C ASP A 155 -0.94 1.13 15.04
N ILE A 156 -1.47 0.61 13.92
CA ILE A 156 -2.21 1.40 12.92
C ILE A 156 -3.73 1.24 13.02
N ILE A 157 -4.22 0.47 13.98
CA ILE A 157 -5.65 0.18 14.18
C ILE A 157 -6.20 1.06 15.29
N SER A 158 -7.39 1.61 15.07
CA SER A 158 -8.06 2.45 16.07
C SER A 158 -8.65 1.60 17.20
N ASN A 159 -8.58 2.09 18.44
CA ASN A 159 -9.09 1.38 19.62
C ASN A 159 -10.59 1.04 19.55
N ASN A 160 -11.36 1.73 18.71
CA ASN A 160 -12.79 1.45 18.53
C ASN A 160 -13.07 0.23 17.62
N ALA A 161 -12.08 -0.27 16.90
CA ALA A 161 -12.21 -1.43 16.00
C ALA A 161 -12.00 -2.77 16.72
N ALA A 162 -11.46 -2.77 17.94
CA ALA A 162 -11.14 -3.99 18.69
C ALA A 162 -12.35 -4.62 19.42
N GLU A 163 -13.50 -3.93 19.45
CA GLU A 163 -14.69 -4.35 20.22
C GLU A 163 -15.88 -4.80 19.36
N SER A 164 -15.77 -4.84 18.03
CA SER A 164 -16.85 -5.25 17.12
C SER A 164 -16.71 -6.67 16.58
#